data_AF-A0A7Z6UQU8-F1
#
_entry.id   AF-A0A7Z6UQU8-F1
#
_cell.length_a   1.000
_cell.length_b   1.000
_cell.length_c   1.000
_cell.angle_alpha   90.00
_cell.angle_beta   90.00
_cell.angle_gamma   90.00
#
_symmetry.space_group_name_H-M   'P 1'
#
loop_
_entity.id
_entity.type
_entity.pdbx_description
1 polymer ?
#
loop_
_entity_poly.entity_id
_entity_poly.type
_entity_poly.pdbx_seq_one_letter_code
_entity_poly.pdbx_strand_id
1 'polypeptide(L)'
;MKRTIDAAELNICFSENLEKALFKWFVASFLMGKRIQADIACEAYRVIVEKHQRDTPRKLAHCTHRELVAMLGQAHYVRYDESTAYRLSALCAKLNDDYAGKIGRIREVSEDQTHFEKRLCEFAGVGPKTVEIFMREAGKVLY
;
A
#
# COMPACT_ATOMS: atom_id res chain seq x y z
N MET A 1 21.68 13.25 -4.03
CA MET A 1 20.73 12.40 -4.80
C MET A 1 19.60 11.97 -3.88
N LYS A 2 18.33 12.15 -4.25
CA LYS A 2 17.21 11.56 -3.49
C LYS A 2 17.23 10.05 -3.76
N ARG A 3 17.49 9.24 -2.73
CA ARG A 3 17.42 7.77 -2.81
C ARG A 3 15.97 7.38 -3.12
N THR A 4 15.78 6.62 -4.17
CA THR A 4 14.48 6.10 -4.58
C THR A 4 14.37 4.67 -4.08
N ILE A 5 13.44 4.41 -3.18
CA ILE A 5 13.25 3.07 -2.59
C ILE A 5 12.43 2.22 -3.56
N ASP A 6 12.92 1.04 -3.89
CA ASP A 6 12.23 0.07 -4.74
C ASP A 6 11.57 -1.09 -3.98
N ALA A 7 10.81 -1.94 -4.68
CA ALA A 7 10.10 -3.07 -4.09
C ALA A 7 11.05 -4.15 -3.56
N ALA A 8 12.22 -4.31 -4.21
CA ALA A 8 13.23 -5.29 -3.82
C ALA A 8 13.86 -4.94 -2.45
N GLU A 9 14.11 -3.65 -2.18
CA GLU A 9 14.56 -3.14 -0.86
C GLU A 9 13.57 -3.46 0.29
N LEU A 10 12.33 -3.82 -0.04
CA LEU A 10 11.27 -4.20 0.89
C LEU A 10 10.90 -5.69 0.83
N ASN A 11 11.78 -6.53 0.24
CA ASN A 11 11.58 -7.97 0.07
C ASN A 11 10.28 -8.31 -0.69
N ILE A 12 9.88 -7.48 -1.66
CA ILE A 12 8.72 -7.73 -2.50
C ILE A 12 9.19 -8.25 -3.85
N CYS A 13 8.84 -9.51 -4.15
CA CYS A 13 9.16 -10.15 -5.42
C CYS A 13 7.87 -10.39 -6.22
N PHE A 14 7.79 -9.83 -7.43
CA PHE A 14 6.61 -9.95 -8.29
C PHE A 14 6.48 -11.30 -9.03
N SER A 15 7.52 -12.15 -9.02
CA SER A 15 7.54 -13.43 -9.77
C SER A 15 6.86 -14.60 -9.04
N GLU A 16 6.78 -14.58 -7.71
CA GLU A 16 6.23 -15.70 -6.94
C GLU A 16 4.71 -15.63 -6.80
N ASN A 17 4.22 -14.54 -6.19
CA ASN A 17 2.80 -14.29 -5.99
C ASN A 17 2.49 -12.84 -6.34
N LEU A 18 2.14 -12.63 -7.60
CA LEU A 18 1.93 -11.31 -8.17
C LEU A 18 0.91 -10.49 -7.37
N GLU A 19 -0.24 -11.06 -7.03
CA GLU A 19 -1.31 -10.34 -6.33
C GLU A 19 -0.87 -9.91 -4.93
N LYS A 20 -0.23 -10.81 -4.19
CA LYS A 20 0.30 -10.50 -2.86
C LYS A 20 1.42 -9.45 -2.94
N ALA A 21 2.29 -9.55 -3.94
CA ALA A 21 3.36 -8.59 -4.17
C ALA A 21 2.82 -7.20 -4.52
N LEU A 22 1.82 -7.12 -5.40
CA LEU A 22 1.13 -5.87 -5.74
C LEU A 22 0.49 -5.24 -4.50
N PHE A 23 -0.21 -6.02 -3.66
CA PHE A 23 -0.79 -5.48 -2.44
C PHE A 23 0.28 -4.96 -1.46
N LYS A 24 1.35 -5.73 -1.23
CA LYS A 24 2.46 -5.29 -0.38
C LYS A 24 3.08 -3.99 -0.89
N TRP A 25 3.33 -3.90 -2.20
CA TRP A 25 3.89 -2.70 -2.81
C TRP A 25 2.92 -1.52 -2.76
N PHE A 26 1.62 -1.77 -2.85
CA PHE A 26 0.59 -0.75 -2.70
C PHE A 26 0.58 -0.15 -1.29
N VAL A 27 0.67 -0.98 -0.24
CA VAL A 27 0.80 -0.51 1.16
C VAL A 27 2.07 0.31 1.35
N ALA A 28 3.21 -0.15 0.82
CA ALA A 28 4.47 0.58 0.91
C ALA A 28 4.39 1.95 0.21
N SER A 29 3.83 1.98 -1.01
CA SER A 29 3.62 3.19 -1.81
C SER A 29 2.68 4.18 -1.12
N PHE A 30 1.66 3.67 -0.44
CA PHE A 30 0.72 4.47 0.35
C PHE A 30 1.41 5.18 1.52
N LEU A 31 2.25 4.45 2.28
CA LEU A 31 3.01 5.01 3.40
C LEU A 31 4.06 6.03 2.94
N MET A 32 4.77 5.74 1.84
CA MET A 32 5.76 6.64 1.25
C MET A 32 5.15 7.87 0.56
N GLY A 33 3.87 7.81 0.18
CA GLY A 33 3.17 8.90 -0.50
C GLY A 33 2.87 10.11 0.40
N LYS A 34 3.07 10.01 1.72
CA LYS A 34 2.94 11.13 2.65
C LYS A 34 4.25 11.91 2.78
N ARG A 35 4.16 13.15 3.30
CA ARG A 35 5.33 13.98 3.62
C ARG A 35 6.03 13.47 4.89
N ILE A 36 6.65 12.30 4.79
CA ILE A 36 7.38 11.63 5.87
C ILE A 36 8.74 11.14 5.35
N GLN A 37 9.68 10.87 6.26
CA GLN A 37 10.98 10.31 5.89
C GLN A 37 10.80 8.90 5.31
N ALA A 38 11.53 8.61 4.24
CA ALA A 38 11.40 7.35 3.52
C ALA A 38 11.69 6.14 4.42
N ASP A 39 12.72 6.23 5.27
CA ASP A 39 13.09 5.16 6.20
C ASP A 39 11.96 4.85 7.20
N ILE A 40 11.24 5.88 7.70
CA ILE A 40 10.08 5.72 8.59
C ILE A 40 8.91 5.03 7.86
N ALA A 41 8.66 5.39 6.60
CA ALA A 41 7.61 4.74 5.81
C ALA A 41 7.95 3.27 5.52
N CYS A 42 9.20 2.97 5.21
CA CYS A 42 9.67 1.60 5.00
C CYS A 42 9.61 0.77 6.27
N GLU A 43 10.00 1.33 7.40
CA GLU A 43 9.88 0.65 8.69
C GLU A 43 8.42 0.40 9.04
N ALA A 44 7.52 1.36 8.79
CA ALA A 44 6.08 1.17 8.99
C ALA A 44 5.54 0.01 8.13
N TYR A 45 5.99 -0.10 6.88
CA TYR A 45 5.67 -1.24 6.04
C TYR A 45 6.18 -2.56 6.65
N ARG A 46 7.46 -2.64 7.05
CA ARG A 46 8.04 -3.86 7.63
C ARG A 46 7.32 -4.28 8.90
N VAL A 47 7.00 -3.33 9.78
CA VAL A 47 6.22 -3.61 10.99
C VAL A 47 4.85 -4.20 10.61
N ILE A 48 4.07 -3.54 9.75
CA ILE A 48 2.72 -3.98 9.41
C ILE A 48 2.72 -5.34 8.69
N VAL A 49 3.56 -5.48 7.65
CA VAL A 49 3.51 -6.59 6.70
C VAL A 49 4.40 -7.75 7.10
N GLU A 50 5.65 -7.50 7.49
CA GLU A 50 6.61 -8.57 7.80
C GLU A 50 6.47 -9.03 9.25
N LYS A 51 6.47 -8.09 10.21
CA LYS A 51 6.42 -8.41 11.64
C LYS A 51 5.02 -8.84 12.10
N HIS A 52 3.99 -8.08 11.76
CA HIS A 52 2.60 -8.35 12.17
C HIS A 52 1.79 -9.14 11.14
N GLN A 53 2.40 -9.50 10.01
CA GLN A 53 1.83 -10.40 8.99
C GLN A 53 0.49 -9.90 8.42
N ARG A 54 0.29 -8.59 8.36
CA ARG A 54 -0.88 -7.93 7.74
C ARG A 54 -0.62 -7.69 6.25
N ASP A 55 -0.37 -8.80 5.57
CA ASP A 55 0.14 -8.88 4.21
C ASP A 55 -0.94 -9.14 3.14
N THR A 56 -2.22 -9.01 3.52
CA THR A 56 -3.38 -9.10 2.61
C THR A 56 -4.43 -8.06 3.00
N PRO A 57 -5.28 -7.59 2.06
CA PRO A 57 -6.30 -6.60 2.37
C PRO A 57 -7.25 -7.08 3.47
N ARG A 58 -7.63 -8.37 3.46
CA ARG A 58 -8.51 -8.96 4.48
C ARG A 58 -7.89 -8.97 5.88
N LYS A 59 -6.63 -9.38 6.01
CA LYS A 59 -5.94 -9.40 7.32
C LYS A 59 -5.78 -8.00 7.90
N LEU A 60 -5.52 -7.01 7.04
CA LEU A 60 -5.33 -5.62 7.46
C LEU A 60 -6.67 -4.95 7.81
N ALA A 61 -7.71 -5.16 7.00
CA ALA A 61 -9.06 -4.66 7.29
C ALA A 61 -9.66 -5.23 8.59
N HIS A 62 -9.22 -6.42 9.03
CA HIS A 62 -9.63 -7.00 10.32
C HIS A 62 -8.87 -6.44 11.53
N CYS A 63 -7.82 -5.65 11.33
CA CYS A 63 -7.16 -4.99 12.46
C CYS A 63 -8.06 -3.88 13.00
N THR A 64 -8.15 -3.79 14.32
CA THR A 64 -8.74 -2.63 14.97
C THR A 64 -7.90 -1.39 14.70
N HIS A 65 -8.55 -0.23 14.76
CA HIS A 65 -7.87 1.05 14.63
C HIS A 65 -6.68 1.20 15.59
N ARG A 66 -6.84 0.79 16.86
CA ARG A 66 -5.78 0.83 17.88
C ARG A 66 -4.59 -0.07 17.53
N GLU A 67 -4.82 -1.25 16.97
CA GLU A 67 -3.72 -2.13 16.53
C GLU A 67 -2.93 -1.49 15.40
N LEU A 68 -3.60 -0.86 14.43
CA LEU A 68 -2.95 -0.14 13.34
C LEU A 68 -2.13 1.05 13.84
N VAL A 69 -2.68 1.86 14.77
CA VAL A 69 -1.94 2.96 15.40
C VAL A 69 -0.72 2.43 16.17
N ALA A 70 -0.87 1.35 16.93
CA ALA A 70 0.25 0.74 17.66
C ALA A 70 1.36 0.20 16.74
N MET A 71 1.00 -0.37 15.59
CA MET A 71 1.97 -0.79 14.56
C MET A 71 2.68 0.41 13.93
N LEU A 72 1.95 1.48 13.60
CA LEU A 72 2.53 2.70 13.06
C LEU A 72 3.46 3.41 14.07
N GLY A 73 3.09 3.40 15.35
CA GLY A 73 3.90 3.93 16.44
C GLY A 73 5.21 3.17 16.65
N GLN A 74 5.21 1.84 16.49
CA GLN A 74 6.45 1.02 16.54
C GLN A 74 7.48 1.44 15.48
N ALA A 75 7.02 1.97 14.35
CA ALA A 75 7.88 2.46 13.27
C ALA A 75 8.19 3.97 13.37
N HIS A 76 7.81 4.63 14.47
CA HIS A 76 7.90 6.08 14.63
C HIS A 76 7.07 6.89 13.61
N TYR A 77 6.01 6.31 13.04
CA TYR A 77 5.08 6.98 12.13
C TYR A 77 4.06 7.88 12.88
N VAL A 78 4.46 8.49 13.99
CA VAL A 78 3.56 9.11 14.98
C VAL A 78 2.85 10.38 14.52
N ARG A 79 3.38 11.09 13.52
CA ARG A 79 2.78 12.37 13.06
C ARG A 79 1.41 12.18 12.41
N TYR A 80 1.19 11.01 11.80
CA TYR A 80 0.03 10.75 10.96
C TYR A 80 -0.63 9.39 11.28
N ASP A 81 -0.21 8.71 12.34
CA ASP A 81 -0.60 7.34 12.69
C ASP A 81 -2.13 7.16 12.72
N GLU A 82 -2.85 7.98 13.48
CA GLU A 82 -4.31 7.97 13.61
C GLU A 82 -5.00 8.09 12.23
N SER A 83 -4.64 9.13 11.47
CA SER A 83 -5.24 9.36 10.14
C SER A 83 -4.86 8.28 9.13
N THR A 84 -3.68 7.68 9.27
CA THR A 84 -3.14 6.66 8.37
C THR A 84 -3.77 5.32 8.68
N ALA A 85 -3.95 4.96 9.95
CA ALA A 85 -4.69 3.78 10.39
C ALA A 85 -6.12 3.77 9.82
N TYR A 86 -6.86 4.88 9.97
CA TYR A 86 -8.21 5.00 9.41
C TYR A 86 -8.23 4.79 7.89
N ARG A 87 -7.36 5.50 7.17
CA ARG A 87 -7.29 5.43 5.71
C ARG A 87 -6.85 4.07 5.20
N LEU A 88 -5.90 3.43 5.87
CA LEU A 88 -5.40 2.11 5.49
C LEU A 88 -6.49 1.04 5.69
N SER A 89 -7.25 1.12 6.78
CA SER A 89 -8.41 0.27 7.01
C SER A 89 -9.49 0.49 5.95
N ALA A 90 -9.85 1.74 5.66
CA ALA A 90 -10.86 2.09 4.65
C ALA A 90 -10.43 1.65 3.23
N LEU A 91 -9.16 1.82 2.89
CA LEU A 91 -8.57 1.36 1.64
C LEU A 91 -8.70 -0.16 1.50
N CYS A 92 -8.36 -0.91 2.55
CA CYS A 92 -8.44 -2.37 2.52
C CYS A 92 -9.88 -2.86 2.48
N ALA A 93 -10.81 -2.20 3.19
CA ALA A 93 -12.24 -2.51 3.12
C ALA A 93 -12.77 -2.32 1.69
N LYS A 94 -12.55 -1.15 1.08
CA LYS A 94 -12.93 -0.87 -0.31
C LYS A 94 -12.32 -1.88 -1.28
N LEU A 95 -11.05 -2.26 -1.09
CA LEU A 95 -10.38 -3.23 -1.94
C LEU A 95 -11.01 -4.62 -1.83
N ASN A 96 -11.42 -5.04 -0.63
CA ASN A 96 -12.14 -6.29 -0.40
C ASN A 96 -13.54 -6.26 -1.03
N ASP A 97 -14.30 -5.18 -0.82
CA ASP A 97 -15.70 -5.10 -1.22
C ASP A 97 -15.86 -4.94 -2.74
N ASP A 98 -15.13 -4.00 -3.35
CA ASP A 98 -15.30 -3.65 -4.76
C ASP A 98 -14.47 -4.55 -5.69
N TYR A 99 -13.35 -5.09 -5.19
CA TYR A 99 -12.35 -5.79 -6.01
C TYR A 99 -11.94 -7.16 -5.43
N ALA A 100 -12.71 -7.72 -4.49
CA ALA A 100 -12.45 -9.01 -3.84
C ALA A 100 -11.01 -9.17 -3.28
N GLY A 101 -10.42 -8.05 -2.84
CA GLY A 101 -9.09 -8.01 -2.26
C GLY A 101 -7.97 -8.14 -3.28
N LYS A 102 -8.23 -7.86 -4.56
CA LYS A 102 -7.27 -8.02 -5.65
C LYS A 102 -7.01 -6.74 -6.43
N ILE A 103 -5.76 -6.29 -6.48
CA ILE A 103 -5.30 -5.20 -7.35
C ILE A 103 -5.43 -5.60 -8.82
N GLY A 104 -5.22 -6.88 -9.16
CA GLY A 104 -5.43 -7.39 -10.52
C GLY A 104 -6.85 -7.11 -11.04
N ARG A 105 -7.87 -7.16 -10.18
CA ARG A 105 -9.25 -6.81 -10.57
C ARG A 105 -9.42 -5.34 -10.93
N ILE A 106 -8.70 -4.43 -10.26
CA ILE A 106 -8.70 -3.01 -10.63
C ILE A 106 -8.19 -2.88 -12.07
N ARG A 107 -7.15 -3.65 -12.45
CA ARG A 107 -6.62 -3.67 -13.83
C ARG A 107 -7.64 -4.23 -14.81
N GLU A 108 -8.27 -5.36 -14.49
CA GLU A 108 -9.28 -6.01 -15.34
C GLU A 108 -10.47 -5.08 -15.66
N VAL A 109 -10.92 -4.28 -14.70
CA VAL A 109 -12.04 -3.33 -14.91
C VAL A 109 -11.60 -1.95 -15.41
N SER A 110 -10.31 -1.78 -15.73
CA SER A 110 -9.75 -0.55 -16.26
C SER A 110 -9.45 -0.70 -17.74
N GLU A 111 -9.88 0.27 -18.54
CA GLU A 111 -9.66 0.26 -19.99
C GLU A 111 -8.16 0.37 -20.31
N ASP A 112 -7.48 1.31 -19.66
CA ASP A 112 -6.07 1.62 -19.88
C ASP A 112 -5.34 1.94 -18.56
N GLN A 113 -4.07 2.34 -18.66
CA GLN A 113 -3.26 2.75 -17.51
C GLN A 113 -3.85 3.98 -16.81
N THR A 114 -4.37 4.94 -17.57
CA THR A 114 -4.95 6.17 -17.00
C THR A 114 -6.19 5.90 -16.16
N HIS A 115 -7.07 5.00 -16.62
CA HIS A 115 -8.25 4.58 -15.85
C HIS A 115 -7.87 3.81 -14.59
N PHE A 116 -6.85 2.96 -14.66
CA PHE A 116 -6.33 2.26 -13.49
C PHE A 116 -5.79 3.23 -12.43
N GLU A 117 -4.97 4.20 -12.84
CA GLU A 117 -4.43 5.24 -11.96
C GLU A 117 -5.54 6.10 -11.33
N LYS A 118 -6.60 6.42 -12.10
CA LYS A 118 -7.79 7.12 -11.58
C LYS A 118 -8.49 6.30 -10.50
N ARG A 119 -8.74 5.00 -10.73
CA ARG A 119 -9.35 4.11 -9.74
C ARG A 119 -8.49 3.98 -8.49
N LEU A 120 -7.15 3.94 -8.62
CA LEU A 120 -6.26 3.97 -7.45
C LEU A 120 -6.41 5.26 -6.64
N CYS A 121 -6.57 6.41 -7.30
CA CYS A 121 -6.80 7.69 -6.61
C CYS A 121 -8.14 7.77 -5.85
N GLU A 122 -9.11 6.91 -6.14
CA GLU A 122 -10.39 6.86 -5.42
C GLU A 122 -10.26 6.23 -4.02
N PHE A 123 -9.17 5.52 -3.73
CA PHE A 123 -8.95 4.93 -2.42
C PHE A 123 -8.59 6.00 -1.38
N ALA A 124 -9.16 5.85 -0.18
CA ALA A 124 -8.96 6.81 0.91
C ALA A 124 -7.47 7.01 1.22
N GLY A 125 -6.99 8.25 1.03
CA GLY A 125 -5.62 8.62 1.35
C GLY A 125 -4.58 8.32 0.27
N VAL A 126 -4.97 7.68 -0.84
CA VAL A 126 -4.15 7.53 -2.04
C VAL A 126 -4.21 8.84 -2.82
N GLY A 127 -3.04 9.40 -3.12
CA GLY A 127 -2.91 10.59 -3.94
C GLY A 127 -1.94 10.36 -5.10
N PRO A 128 -1.73 11.37 -5.96
CA PRO A 128 -0.89 11.25 -7.16
C PRO A 128 0.50 10.70 -6.85
N LYS A 129 1.09 11.09 -5.71
CA LYS A 129 2.42 10.60 -5.32
C LYS A 129 2.44 9.10 -4.99
N THR A 130 1.41 8.60 -4.33
CA THR A 130 1.27 7.15 -4.06
C THR A 130 1.14 6.37 -5.36
N VAL A 131 0.30 6.87 -6.28
CA VAL A 131 0.11 6.23 -7.60
C VAL A 131 1.41 6.23 -8.40
N GLU A 132 2.13 7.36 -8.43
CA GLU A 132 3.44 7.47 -9.10
C GLU A 132 4.44 6.43 -8.56
N ILE A 133 4.57 6.30 -7.23
CA ILE A 133 5.48 5.32 -6.60
C ILE A 133 5.04 3.90 -6.94
N PHE A 134 3.74 3.63 -6.84
CA PHE A 134 3.18 2.30 -7.11
C PHE A 134 3.45 1.88 -8.57
N MET A 135 3.06 2.73 -9.52
CA MET A 135 3.15 2.45 -10.96
C MET A 135 4.57 2.32 -11.48
N ARG A 136 5.56 2.94 -10.83
CA ARG A 136 6.97 2.81 -11.23
C ARG A 136 7.45 1.36 -11.30
N GLU A 137 6.89 0.48 -10.47
CA GLU A 137 7.26 -0.95 -10.45
C GLU A 137 6.09 -1.86 -10.81
N ALA A 138 4.90 -1.60 -10.26
CA ALA A 138 3.72 -2.36 -10.62
C ALA A 138 3.36 -2.21 -12.10
N GLY A 139 3.62 -1.03 -12.70
CA GLY A 139 3.37 -0.78 -14.11
C GLY A 139 4.10 -1.78 -15.01
N LYS A 140 5.36 -2.12 -14.70
CA LYS A 140 6.19 -3.04 -15.50
C LYS A 140 5.67 -4.48 -15.56
N VAL A 141 4.78 -4.85 -14.63
CA VAL A 141 4.19 -6.20 -14.54
C VAL A 141 2.69 -6.20 -14.83
N LEU A 142 2.06 -5.04 -14.91
CA LEU A 142 0.65 -4.86 -15.23
C LEU A 142 0.40 -4.40 -16.68
N TYR A 143 1.40 -3.76 -17.30
CA TYR A 143 1.39 -3.14 -18.63
C TYR A 143 2.71 -3.40 -19.35
#